data_AF-A0A923IT08-F1
#
_entry.id   AF-A0A923IT08-F1
#
_cell.length_a   1.000
_cell.length_b   1.000
_cell.length_c   1.000
_cell.angle_alpha   90.00
_cell.angle_beta   90.00
_cell.angle_gamma   90.00
#
_symmetry.space_group_name_H-M   'P 1'
#
loop_
_entity.id
_entity.type
_entity.pdbx_description
1 polymer ?
#
loop_
_entity_poly.entity_id
_entity_poly.type
_entity_poly.pdbx_seq_one_letter_code
_entity_poly.pdbx_strand_id
1 'polypeptide(L)'
;MLDDIMFIYDKNYGRTISLINLYTSQTSVRRGRRTTEQLDLLRVTVVLLHATMEDFLRNLMNWKLPLSSKEKINKVPLFTNSYEPRRTKFELGELLEHSDKTVEEIIELSVREYLNSISFNNTSDIVKNLGDIQYIMNSNMRLHFAKLDEMIKRRHNIVHQADRDFVVGEGIHKIKSINLELVQGWQNAVDRFVLEIVRFTYNNEG
;
A
#
# COMPACT_ATOMS: atom_id res chain seq x y z
N MET A 1 -12.52 -2.58 14.74
CA MET A 1 -11.99 -2.87 13.39
C MET A 1 -11.28 -1.69 12.77
N LEU A 2 -11.94 -0.55 12.44
CA LEU A 2 -11.21 0.62 11.91
C LEU A 2 -10.10 1.09 12.86
N ASP A 3 -10.37 1.11 14.17
CA ASP A 3 -9.38 1.46 15.19
C ASP A 3 -8.18 0.50 15.18
N ASP A 4 -8.40 -0.79 14.96
CA ASP A 4 -7.33 -1.80 14.87
C ASP A 4 -6.49 -1.59 13.60
N ILE A 5 -7.15 -1.28 12.47
CA ILE A 5 -6.48 -0.94 11.20
C ILE A 5 -5.62 0.31 11.40
N MET A 6 -6.14 1.33 12.08
CA MET A 6 -5.42 2.56 12.38
C MET A 6 -4.27 2.34 13.35
N PHE A 7 -4.44 1.49 14.36
CA PHE A 7 -3.35 1.11 15.26
C PHE A 7 -2.17 0.46 14.51
N ILE A 8 -2.46 -0.45 13.57
CA ILE A 8 -1.43 -1.07 12.72
C ILE A 8 -0.77 -0.03 11.81
N TYR A 9 -1.58 0.84 11.19
CA TYR A 9 -1.10 1.93 10.36
C TYR A 9 -0.16 2.87 11.13
N ASP A 10 -0.55 3.37 12.30
CA ASP A 10 0.22 4.29 13.13
C ASP A 10 1.56 3.67 13.56
N LYS A 11 1.54 2.39 13.93
CA LYS A 11 2.77 1.64 14.24
C LYS A 11 3.70 1.58 13.03
N ASN A 12 3.18 1.26 11.85
CA ASN A 12 3.97 1.16 10.63
C ASN A 12 4.45 2.53 10.13
N TYR A 13 3.62 3.57 10.24
CA TYR A 13 3.97 4.94 9.91
C TYR A 13 5.04 5.48 10.87
N GLY A 14 4.93 5.21 12.17
CA GLY A 14 5.93 5.56 13.17
C GLY A 14 7.32 4.95 12.90
N ARG A 15 7.38 3.77 12.26
CA ARG A 15 8.65 3.19 11.78
C ARG A 15 9.26 4.04 10.67
N THR A 16 8.46 4.60 9.76
CA THR A 16 8.96 5.52 8.71
C THR A 16 9.51 6.81 9.31
N ILE A 17 8.86 7.36 10.34
CA ILE A 17 9.35 8.52 11.10
C ILE A 17 10.69 8.18 11.77
N SER A 18 10.79 7.00 12.38
CA SER A 18 12.02 6.54 13.03
C SER A 18 13.20 6.46 12.04
N LEU A 19 12.98 5.97 10.81
CA LEU A 19 14.01 5.94 9.77
C LEU A 19 14.47 7.35 9.36
N ILE A 20 13.55 8.31 9.26
CA ILE A 20 13.90 9.71 8.99
C ILE A 20 14.68 10.34 10.13
N ASN A 21 14.33 10.03 11.38
CA ASN A 21 15.06 10.52 12.55
C ASN A 21 16.49 9.95 12.57
N LEU A 22 16.65 8.67 12.23
CA LEU A 22 17.97 8.04 12.06
C LEU A 22 18.78 8.70 10.93
N TYR A 23 18.14 9.03 9.80
CA TYR A 23 18.80 9.76 8.71
C TYR A 23 19.26 11.14 9.19
N THR A 24 18.38 11.87 9.86
CA THR A 24 18.67 13.23 10.35
C THR A 24 19.78 13.23 11.38
N SER A 25 19.80 12.27 12.32
CA SER A 25 20.85 12.19 13.36
C SER A 25 22.23 11.86 12.79
N GLN A 26 22.30 11.05 11.73
CA GLN A 26 23.56 10.72 11.05
C GLN A 26 24.08 11.87 10.16
N THR A 27 23.21 12.78 9.74
CA THR A 27 23.52 13.80 8.73
C THR A 27 23.62 15.23 9.30
N SER A 28 23.04 15.51 10.46
CA SER A 28 23.02 16.84 11.09
C SER A 28 24.42 17.39 11.44
N VAL A 29 25.41 16.52 11.67
CA VAL A 29 26.75 16.91 12.14
C VAL A 29 27.73 17.24 11.01
N ARG A 30 27.51 16.73 9.78
CA ARG A 30 28.49 16.86 8.68
C ARG A 30 28.00 17.82 7.59
N ARG A 31 28.73 18.94 7.40
CA ARG A 31 28.61 19.80 6.21
C ARG A 31 29.27 19.10 5.02
N GLY A 32 28.48 18.77 3.99
CA GLY A 32 28.97 18.14 2.77
C GLY A 32 27.89 17.39 1.98
N ARG A 33 28.18 17.05 0.72
CA ARG A 33 27.31 16.23 -0.12
C ARG A 33 27.11 14.86 0.53
N ARG A 34 25.86 14.39 0.57
CA ARG A 34 25.51 13.06 1.12
C ARG A 34 26.00 11.96 0.18
N THR A 35 26.53 10.92 0.78
CA THR A 35 26.89 9.67 0.07
C THR A 35 25.62 8.92 -0.33
N THR A 36 25.74 8.01 -1.29
CA THR A 36 24.60 7.17 -1.72
C THR A 36 24.06 6.35 -0.55
N GLU A 37 24.95 5.77 0.24
CA GLU A 37 24.64 4.90 1.37
C GLU A 37 23.84 5.65 2.44
N GLN A 38 24.18 6.92 2.69
CA GLN A 38 23.40 7.79 3.57
C GLN A 38 21.99 8.08 3.02
N LEU A 39 21.87 8.21 1.69
CA LEU A 39 20.58 8.44 1.04
C LEU A 39 19.75 7.15 0.89
N ASP A 40 20.34 5.97 1.06
CA ASP A 40 19.60 4.71 1.00
C ASP A 40 18.64 4.54 2.16
N LEU A 41 18.92 5.18 3.31
CA LEU A 41 17.95 5.24 4.41
C LEU A 41 16.66 5.96 3.99
N LEU A 42 16.76 7.00 3.17
CA LEU A 42 15.59 7.68 2.58
C LEU A 42 14.88 6.77 1.56
N ARG A 43 15.62 5.99 0.76
CA ARG A 43 15.01 5.05 -0.20
C ARG A 43 14.27 3.91 0.49
N VAL A 44 14.86 3.32 1.53
CA VAL A 44 14.20 2.31 2.36
C VAL A 44 12.97 2.90 3.05
N THR A 45 13.03 4.16 3.50
CA THR A 45 11.86 4.87 4.03
C THR A 45 10.72 4.93 3.01
N VAL A 46 11.01 5.23 1.74
CA VAL A 46 9.99 5.26 0.66
C VAL A 46 9.36 3.89 0.45
N VAL A 47 10.16 2.81 0.44
CA VAL A 47 9.65 1.44 0.29
C VAL A 47 8.75 1.07 1.46
N LEU A 48 9.16 1.35 2.70
CA LEU A 48 8.35 1.08 3.88
C LEU A 48 7.08 1.94 3.89
N LEU A 49 7.16 3.22 3.55
CA LEU A 49 6.00 4.12 3.48
C LEU A 49 4.95 3.61 2.49
N HIS A 50 5.38 3.17 1.32
CA HIS A 50 4.48 2.55 0.35
C HIS A 50 3.84 1.28 0.91
N ALA A 51 4.63 0.39 1.51
CA ALA A 51 4.10 -0.83 2.13
C ALA A 51 3.10 -0.54 3.25
N THR A 52 3.35 0.48 4.08
CA THR A 52 2.42 0.96 5.11
C THR A 52 1.09 1.42 4.51
N MET A 53 1.12 2.17 3.40
CA MET A 53 -0.09 2.60 2.70
C MET A 53 -0.85 1.42 2.11
N GLU A 54 -0.16 0.50 1.42
CA GLU A 54 -0.81 -0.69 0.85
C GLU A 54 -1.42 -1.58 1.94
N ASP A 55 -0.72 -1.79 3.05
CA ASP A 55 -1.21 -2.57 4.19
C ASP A 55 -2.50 -1.96 4.77
N PHE A 56 -2.53 -0.64 4.98
CA PHE A 56 -3.76 0.05 5.38
C PHE A 56 -4.91 -0.18 4.40
N LEU A 57 -4.67 0.01 3.09
CA LEU A 57 -5.70 -0.17 2.06
C LEU A 57 -6.19 -1.62 1.99
N ARG A 58 -5.29 -2.62 2.09
CA ARG A 58 -5.64 -4.05 2.11
C ARG A 58 -6.49 -4.38 3.33
N ASN A 59 -6.10 -3.91 4.52
CA ASN A 59 -6.87 -4.18 5.73
C ASN A 59 -8.27 -3.52 5.68
N LEU A 60 -8.36 -2.30 5.14
CA LEU A 60 -9.65 -1.64 4.92
C LEU A 60 -10.53 -2.43 3.94
N MET A 61 -9.96 -2.92 2.84
CA MET A 61 -10.67 -3.77 1.89
C MET A 61 -11.04 -5.13 2.50
N ASN A 62 -10.18 -5.72 3.32
CA ASN A 62 -10.44 -6.99 3.99
C ASN A 62 -11.65 -6.88 4.92
N TRP A 63 -11.81 -5.73 5.59
CA TRP A 63 -12.99 -5.45 6.41
C TRP A 63 -14.25 -5.26 5.56
N LYS A 64 -14.19 -4.46 4.49
CA LYS A 64 -15.40 -4.00 3.78
C LYS A 64 -15.83 -4.88 2.62
N LEU A 65 -14.91 -5.57 1.95
CA LEU A 65 -15.22 -6.38 0.78
C LEU A 65 -16.17 -7.54 1.09
N PRO A 66 -16.05 -8.29 2.21
CA PRO A 66 -17.02 -9.34 2.57
C PRO A 66 -18.46 -8.84 2.68
N LEU A 67 -18.65 -7.57 3.02
CA LEU A 67 -19.95 -6.92 3.20
C LEU A 67 -20.48 -6.27 1.90
N SER A 68 -19.74 -6.38 0.80
CA SER A 68 -20.10 -5.80 -0.49
C SER A 68 -21.15 -6.62 -1.25
N SER A 69 -21.57 -6.13 -2.41
CA SER A 69 -22.58 -6.83 -3.21
C SER A 69 -22.07 -8.17 -3.77
N LYS A 70 -23.01 -9.08 -4.07
CA LYS A 70 -22.70 -10.39 -4.68
C LYS A 70 -21.83 -10.25 -5.92
N GLU A 71 -22.06 -9.23 -6.74
CA GLU A 71 -21.30 -8.97 -7.97
C GLU A 71 -19.82 -8.67 -7.69
N LYS A 72 -19.52 -8.01 -6.57
CA LYS A 72 -18.16 -7.72 -6.13
C LYS A 72 -17.49 -8.97 -5.54
N ILE A 73 -18.21 -9.73 -4.71
CA ILE A 73 -17.71 -10.99 -4.14
C ILE A 73 -17.42 -12.03 -5.23
N ASN A 74 -18.21 -12.10 -6.30
CA ASN A 74 -17.93 -12.96 -7.46
C ASN A 74 -16.59 -12.63 -8.17
N LYS A 75 -15.87 -11.59 -7.75
CA LYS A 75 -14.49 -11.30 -8.18
C LYS A 75 -13.43 -12.05 -7.42
N VAL A 76 -13.74 -12.50 -6.21
CA VAL A 76 -12.85 -13.19 -5.29
C VAL A 76 -12.84 -14.68 -5.66
N PRO A 77 -11.68 -15.27 -6.03
CA PRO A 77 -11.56 -16.71 -6.19
C PRO A 77 -11.77 -17.41 -4.85
N LEU A 78 -12.31 -18.63 -4.87
CA LEU A 78 -12.34 -19.48 -3.69
C LEU A 78 -10.88 -19.70 -3.21
N PHE A 79 -10.64 -19.56 -1.92
CA PHE A 79 -9.38 -19.95 -1.31
C PHE A 79 -9.12 -21.42 -1.61
N THR A 80 -7.92 -21.74 -2.09
CA THR A 80 -7.48 -23.12 -2.26
C THR A 80 -6.10 -23.24 -1.66
N ASN A 81 -5.70 -24.46 -1.26
CA ASN A 81 -4.33 -24.72 -0.84
C ASN A 81 -3.33 -24.74 -2.02
N SER A 82 -3.76 -24.34 -3.22
CA SER A 82 -2.95 -24.31 -4.44
C SER A 82 -2.29 -22.95 -4.66
N TYR A 83 -1.08 -22.97 -5.21
CA TYR A 83 -0.23 -21.78 -5.39
C TYR A 83 -0.73 -20.73 -6.39
N GLU A 84 -1.80 -21.02 -7.16
CA GLU A 84 -2.37 -20.07 -8.12
C GLU A 84 -3.86 -19.83 -7.83
N PRO A 85 -4.23 -18.69 -7.23
CA PRO A 85 -5.63 -18.30 -7.12
C PRO A 85 -6.16 -17.96 -8.52
N ARG A 86 -6.84 -18.92 -9.15
CA ARG A 86 -7.54 -18.70 -10.42
C ARG A 86 -8.98 -18.34 -10.14
N ARG A 87 -9.44 -17.25 -10.75
CA ARG A 87 -10.84 -16.85 -10.75
C ARG A 87 -11.65 -17.78 -11.66
N THR A 88 -11.79 -19.04 -11.24
CA THR A 88 -12.58 -20.06 -11.93
C THR A 88 -13.87 -20.32 -11.16
N LYS A 89 -14.90 -20.75 -11.88
CA LYS A 89 -16.05 -21.39 -11.23
C LYS A 89 -15.51 -22.60 -10.47
N PHE A 90 -15.95 -22.77 -9.24
CA PHE A 90 -15.66 -23.96 -8.44
C PHE A 90 -16.93 -24.81 -8.34
N GLU A 91 -16.74 -26.12 -8.20
CA GLU A 91 -17.79 -27.08 -7.91
C GLU A 91 -17.98 -27.21 -6.39
N LEU A 92 -19.19 -27.54 -5.94
CA LEU A 92 -19.48 -27.65 -4.50
C LEU A 92 -18.59 -28.67 -3.78
N GLY A 93 -18.13 -29.71 -4.48
CA GLY A 93 -17.23 -30.73 -3.95
C GLY A 93 -15.87 -30.16 -3.49
N GLU A 94 -15.43 -29.04 -4.06
CA GLU A 94 -14.18 -28.37 -3.67
C GLU A 94 -14.24 -27.82 -2.23
N LEU A 95 -15.45 -27.54 -1.71
CA LEU A 95 -15.61 -27.09 -0.31
C LEU A 95 -15.32 -28.20 0.71
N LEU A 96 -15.22 -29.46 0.31
CA LEU A 96 -14.85 -30.56 1.22
C LEU A 96 -13.44 -30.36 1.81
N GLU A 97 -12.54 -29.68 1.09
CA GLU A 97 -11.20 -29.30 1.58
C GLU A 97 -11.24 -28.28 2.73
N HIS A 98 -12.40 -27.67 2.97
CA HIS A 98 -12.64 -26.68 4.02
C HIS A 98 -13.77 -27.11 4.96
N SER A 99 -14.04 -28.41 5.05
CA SER A 99 -15.14 -28.96 5.87
C SER A 99 -14.99 -28.70 7.37
N ASP A 100 -13.79 -28.32 7.83
CA ASP A 100 -13.51 -27.87 9.19
C ASP A 100 -13.83 -26.38 9.43
N LYS A 101 -14.25 -25.63 8.39
CA LYS A 101 -14.49 -24.19 8.44
C LYS A 101 -15.94 -23.84 8.20
N THR A 102 -16.34 -22.74 8.80
CA THR A 102 -17.61 -22.07 8.48
C THR A 102 -17.54 -21.38 7.12
N VAL A 103 -18.70 -21.13 6.52
CA VAL A 103 -18.80 -20.36 5.27
C VAL A 103 -18.18 -18.97 5.42
N GLU A 104 -18.35 -18.34 6.58
CA GLU A 104 -17.80 -17.02 6.87
C GLU A 104 -16.27 -17.03 6.89
N GLU A 105 -15.66 -18.01 7.57
CA GLU A 105 -14.19 -18.17 7.57
C GLU A 105 -13.63 -18.42 6.16
N ILE A 106 -14.33 -19.20 5.33
CA ILE A 106 -13.91 -19.45 3.94
C ILE A 106 -13.96 -18.14 3.13
N ILE A 107 -15.00 -17.33 3.29
CA ILE A 107 -15.13 -16.03 2.61
C ILE A 107 -13.99 -15.10 3.06
N GLU A 108 -13.74 -14.99 4.36
CA GLU A 108 -12.66 -14.16 4.90
C GLU A 108 -11.28 -14.58 4.39
N LEU A 109 -10.98 -15.88 4.39
CA LEU A 109 -9.71 -16.41 3.86
C LEU A 109 -9.56 -16.15 2.36
N SER A 110 -10.63 -16.37 1.59
CA SER A 110 -10.66 -16.13 0.14
C SER A 110 -10.42 -14.65 -0.17
N VAL A 111 -11.09 -13.75 0.55
CA VAL A 111 -10.89 -12.31 0.44
C VAL A 111 -9.47 -11.93 0.79
N ARG A 112 -8.94 -12.40 1.92
CA ARG A 112 -7.58 -12.09 2.37
C ARG A 112 -6.53 -12.48 1.32
N GLU A 113 -6.59 -13.70 0.79
CA GLU A 113 -5.62 -14.13 -0.22
C GLU A 113 -5.79 -13.43 -1.57
N TYR A 114 -7.04 -13.17 -1.97
CA TYR A 114 -7.29 -12.34 -3.13
C TYR A 114 -6.63 -10.95 -2.97
N LEU A 115 -6.79 -10.30 -1.83
CA LEU A 115 -6.21 -8.99 -1.55
C LEU A 115 -4.67 -9.02 -1.49
N ASN A 116 -4.03 -10.15 -1.17
CA ASN A 116 -2.57 -10.31 -1.26
C ASN A 116 -2.06 -10.23 -2.71
N SER A 117 -2.89 -10.64 -3.68
CA SER A 117 -2.57 -10.57 -5.11
C SER A 117 -2.79 -9.17 -5.73
N ILE A 118 -3.54 -8.29 -5.06
CA ILE A 118 -3.79 -6.93 -5.55
C ILE A 118 -2.54 -6.06 -5.37
N SER A 119 -2.23 -5.23 -6.35
CA SER A 119 -1.15 -4.23 -6.26
C SER A 119 -1.71 -2.82 -6.41
N PHE A 120 -1.19 -1.85 -5.66
CA PHE A 120 -1.55 -0.45 -5.78
C PHE A 120 -0.44 0.31 -6.53
N ASN A 121 -0.34 0.11 -7.84
CA ASN A 121 0.78 0.62 -8.64
C ASN A 121 0.63 2.10 -9.02
N ASN A 122 -0.54 2.69 -8.80
CA ASN A 122 -0.85 4.09 -9.04
C ASN A 122 -2.18 4.44 -8.36
N THR A 123 -2.53 5.73 -8.36
CA THR A 123 -3.78 6.22 -7.77
C THR A 123 -5.04 5.76 -8.50
N SER A 124 -4.95 5.38 -9.78
CA SER A 124 -6.08 4.80 -10.50
C SER A 124 -6.40 3.38 -10.00
N ASP A 125 -5.38 2.60 -9.65
CA ASP A 125 -5.57 1.31 -8.97
C ASP A 125 -6.21 1.51 -7.59
N ILE A 126 -5.79 2.53 -6.82
CA ILE A 126 -6.40 2.87 -5.53
C ILE A 126 -7.89 3.21 -5.71
N VAL A 127 -8.23 4.09 -6.65
CA VAL A 127 -9.62 4.48 -6.94
C VAL A 127 -10.45 3.26 -7.33
N LYS A 128 -9.93 2.41 -8.23
CA LYS A 128 -10.62 1.20 -8.71
C LYS A 128 -10.91 0.24 -7.55
N ASN A 129 -9.91 -0.06 -6.73
CA ASN A 129 -10.01 -1.03 -5.64
C ASN A 129 -10.89 -0.51 -4.49
N LEU A 130 -10.76 0.76 -4.12
CA LEU A 130 -11.66 1.38 -3.12
C LEU A 130 -13.10 1.48 -3.64
N GLY A 131 -13.30 1.67 -4.95
CA GLY A 131 -14.63 1.60 -5.57
C GLY A 131 -15.29 0.22 -5.48
N ASP A 132 -14.52 -0.87 -5.34
CA ASP A 132 -15.08 -2.21 -5.11
C ASP A 132 -15.70 -2.36 -3.71
N ILE A 133 -15.28 -1.53 -2.75
CA ILE A 133 -15.90 -1.41 -1.41
C ILE A 133 -16.76 -0.15 -1.26
N GLN A 134 -17.27 0.38 -2.39
CA GLN A 134 -18.18 1.55 -2.45
C GLN A 134 -17.61 2.87 -1.93
N TYR A 135 -16.29 3.01 -1.82
CA TYR A 135 -15.68 4.30 -1.50
C TYR A 135 -15.66 5.21 -2.73
N ILE A 136 -16.21 6.41 -2.59
CA ILE A 136 -16.20 7.45 -3.62
C ILE A 136 -15.10 8.46 -3.28
N MET A 137 -14.08 8.53 -4.13
CA MET A 137 -12.95 9.46 -3.94
C MET A 137 -13.39 10.92 -4.08
N ASN A 138 -13.39 11.65 -2.96
CA ASN A 138 -13.74 13.07 -2.91
C ASN A 138 -12.56 13.98 -3.31
N SER A 139 -12.80 15.29 -3.37
CA SER A 139 -11.78 16.28 -3.73
C SER A 139 -10.59 16.28 -2.77
N ASN A 140 -10.81 16.20 -1.45
CA ASN A 140 -9.75 16.22 -0.45
C ASN A 140 -8.79 15.03 -0.61
N MET A 141 -9.32 13.83 -0.83
CA MET A 141 -8.52 12.63 -1.11
C MET A 141 -7.68 12.81 -2.38
N ARG A 142 -8.29 13.37 -3.43
CA ARG A 142 -7.66 13.57 -4.75
C ARG A 142 -6.53 14.60 -4.73
N LEU A 143 -6.51 15.55 -3.78
CA LEU A 143 -5.43 16.53 -3.62
C LEU A 143 -4.06 15.86 -3.41
N HIS A 144 -4.04 14.63 -2.88
CA HIS A 144 -2.81 13.92 -2.58
C HIS A 144 -2.30 13.05 -3.75
N PHE A 145 -3.10 12.83 -4.79
CA PHE A 145 -2.83 11.82 -5.81
C PHE A 145 -1.51 12.04 -6.56
N ALA A 146 -1.18 13.27 -6.93
CA ALA A 146 0.07 13.57 -7.62
C ALA A 146 1.30 13.11 -6.81
N LYS A 147 1.33 13.41 -5.50
CA LYS A 147 2.42 13.00 -4.61
C LYS A 147 2.44 11.50 -4.36
N LEU A 148 1.26 10.87 -4.27
CA LEU A 148 1.16 9.41 -4.12
C LEU A 148 1.72 8.70 -5.36
N ASP A 149 1.34 9.13 -6.57
CA ASP A 149 1.85 8.56 -7.81
C ASP A 149 3.36 8.74 -7.96
N GLU A 150 3.91 9.89 -7.59
CA GLU A 150 5.36 10.10 -7.54
C GLU A 150 6.05 9.12 -6.59
N MET A 151 5.53 8.98 -5.37
CA MET A 151 6.06 8.07 -4.36
C MET A 151 6.01 6.60 -4.82
N ILE A 152 4.89 6.18 -5.40
CA ILE A 152 4.71 4.81 -5.91
C ILE A 152 5.70 4.55 -7.06
N LYS A 153 5.78 5.45 -8.05
CA LYS A 153 6.76 5.35 -9.14
C LYS A 153 8.19 5.29 -8.62
N ARG A 154 8.51 6.09 -7.58
CA ARG A 154 9.82 6.07 -6.94
C ARG A 154 10.10 4.72 -6.30
N ARG A 155 9.14 4.15 -5.56
CA ARG A 155 9.24 2.82 -4.96
C ARG A 155 9.52 1.75 -6.02
N HIS A 156 8.81 1.76 -7.15
CA HIS A 156 9.08 0.80 -8.24
C HIS A 156 10.51 0.91 -8.77
N ASN A 157 11.00 2.13 -8.96
CA ASN A 157 12.38 2.37 -9.40
C ASN A 157 13.41 1.84 -8.38
N ILE A 158 13.18 2.10 -7.09
CA ILE A 158 14.04 1.63 -6.00
C ILE A 158 14.08 0.10 -5.98
N VAL A 159 12.92 -0.56 -5.96
CA VAL A 159 12.81 -2.01 -5.78
C VAL A 159 13.25 -2.79 -7.01
N HIS A 160 12.89 -2.35 -8.22
CA HIS A 160 13.16 -3.11 -9.44
C HIS A 160 14.46 -2.72 -10.15
N GLN A 161 14.96 -1.51 -9.91
CA GLN A 161 16.10 -0.97 -10.66
C GLN A 161 17.22 -0.44 -9.76
N ALA A 162 17.18 -0.70 -8.45
CA ALA A 162 18.12 -0.16 -7.44
C ALA A 162 18.24 1.37 -7.53
N ASP A 163 17.12 2.00 -7.89
CA ASP A 163 16.99 3.43 -8.05
C ASP A 163 17.91 4.10 -9.09
N ARG A 164 18.36 3.32 -10.08
CA ARG A 164 19.23 3.80 -11.16
C ARG A 164 18.54 4.86 -12.03
N ASP A 165 19.34 5.79 -12.52
CA ASP A 165 19.02 6.78 -13.53
C ASP A 165 19.69 6.36 -14.85
N PHE A 166 18.89 6.18 -15.89
CA PHE A 166 19.36 5.81 -17.21
C PHE A 166 19.50 7.08 -18.04
N VAL A 167 20.59 7.82 -17.81
CA VAL A 167 20.98 8.88 -18.74
C VAL A 167 21.56 8.21 -19.99
N VAL A 168 21.16 8.68 -21.18
CA VAL A 168 21.65 8.17 -22.47
C VAL A 168 23.15 8.50 -22.58
N GLY A 169 23.98 7.47 -22.44
CA GLY A 169 25.45 7.51 -22.53
C GLY A 169 26.07 6.25 -21.94
N GLU A 170 27.01 5.63 -22.64
CA GLU A 170 27.62 4.36 -22.23
C GLU A 170 28.36 4.48 -20.88
N GLY A 171 28.04 3.58 -19.95
CA GLY A 171 28.93 3.22 -18.83
C GLY A 171 28.78 3.96 -17.49
N ILE A 172 27.92 4.99 -17.35
CA ILE A 172 27.74 5.69 -16.05
C ILE A 172 26.28 5.62 -15.59
N HIS A 173 25.93 4.58 -14.83
CA HIS A 173 24.65 4.50 -14.11
C HIS A 173 24.72 5.39 -12.86
N LYS A 174 24.11 6.58 -12.91
CA LYS A 174 23.96 7.42 -11.71
C LYS A 174 22.74 6.95 -10.93
N ILE A 175 22.80 6.99 -9.61
CA ILE A 175 21.62 6.74 -8.77
C ILE A 175 20.83 8.05 -8.70
N LYS A 176 19.50 7.96 -8.85
CA LYS A 176 18.64 9.14 -8.83
C LYS A 176 18.73 9.85 -7.47
N SER A 177 18.72 11.18 -7.52
CA SER A 177 18.77 12.01 -6.31
C SER A 177 17.51 11.82 -5.47
N ILE A 178 17.67 11.93 -4.17
CA ILE A 178 16.59 11.94 -3.19
C ILE A 178 17.02 12.87 -2.05
N ASN A 179 16.07 13.56 -1.46
CA ASN A 179 16.32 14.44 -0.33
C ASN A 179 15.22 14.26 0.72
N LEU A 180 15.50 14.77 1.92
CA LEU A 180 14.62 14.59 3.07
C LEU A 180 13.26 15.26 2.87
N GLU A 181 13.23 16.48 2.34
CA GLU A 181 12.00 17.25 2.12
C GLU A 181 11.04 16.53 1.17
N LEU A 182 11.57 15.91 0.12
CA LEU A 182 10.80 15.12 -0.83
C LEU A 182 10.13 13.92 -0.14
N VAL A 183 10.88 13.16 0.66
CA VAL A 183 10.34 12.00 1.38
C VAL A 183 9.32 12.41 2.43
N GLN A 184 9.57 13.49 3.17
CA GLN A 184 8.61 14.06 4.12
C GLN A 184 7.33 14.56 3.41
N GLY A 185 7.49 15.13 2.21
CA GLY A 185 6.37 15.52 1.37
C GLY A 185 5.47 14.34 0.99
N TRP A 186 6.06 13.19 0.68
CA TRP A 186 5.32 11.95 0.42
C TRP A 186 4.72 11.35 1.69
N GLN A 187 5.44 11.33 2.81
CA GLN A 187 4.91 10.90 4.11
C GLN A 187 3.67 11.68 4.51
N ASN A 188 3.71 13.01 4.36
CA ASN A 188 2.58 13.87 4.68
C ASN A 188 1.39 13.59 3.76
N ALA A 189 1.64 13.38 2.46
CA ALA A 189 0.58 13.05 1.51
C ALA A 189 -0.11 11.71 1.85
N VAL A 190 0.65 10.69 2.24
CA VAL A 190 0.11 9.40 2.68
C VAL A 190 -0.72 9.55 3.94
N ASP A 191 -0.20 10.23 4.96
CA ASP A 191 -0.91 10.46 6.23
C ASP A 191 -2.22 11.23 6.03
N ARG A 192 -2.17 12.34 5.29
CA ARG A 192 -3.37 13.12 4.97
C ARG A 192 -4.38 12.31 4.16
N PHE A 193 -3.94 11.53 3.17
CA PHE A 193 -4.82 10.67 2.40
C PHE A 193 -5.52 9.61 3.28
N VAL A 194 -4.78 8.95 4.18
CA VAL A 194 -5.33 7.98 5.13
C VAL A 194 -6.34 8.64 6.07
N LEU A 195 -6.01 9.80 6.63
CA LEU A 195 -6.91 10.55 7.50
C LEU A 195 -8.22 10.96 6.79
N GLU A 196 -8.15 11.36 5.51
CA GLU A 196 -9.35 11.66 4.74
C GLU A 196 -10.21 10.42 4.49
N ILE A 197 -9.60 9.25 4.25
CA ILE A 197 -10.33 7.97 4.17
C ILE A 197 -11.03 7.68 5.48
N VAL A 198 -10.32 7.74 6.61
CA VAL A 198 -10.85 7.45 7.95
C VAL A 198 -12.02 8.39 8.30
N ARG A 199 -11.87 9.68 8.02
CA ARG A 199 -12.95 10.67 8.20
C ARG A 199 -14.17 10.31 7.36
N PHE A 200 -13.96 9.94 6.10
CA PHE A 200 -15.05 9.48 5.24
C PHE A 200 -15.71 8.23 5.81
N THR A 201 -14.94 7.27 6.32
CA THR A 201 -15.48 6.05 6.95
C THR A 201 -16.41 6.38 8.11
N TYR A 202 -15.96 7.21 9.06
CA TYR A 202 -16.78 7.59 10.22
C TYR A 202 -18.06 8.34 9.82
N ASN A 203 -17.99 9.22 8.80
CA ASN A 203 -19.14 10.00 8.36
C ASN A 203 -20.22 9.18 7.62
N ASN A 204 -19.89 7.98 7.13
CA ASN A 204 -20.84 7.09 6.43
C ASN A 204 -21.27 5.89 7.27
N GLU A 205 -20.75 5.74 8.50
CA GLU A 205 -21.13 4.67 9.44
C GLU A 205 -21.97 5.17 10.63
N GLY A 206 -22.28 6.47 10.69
CA GLY A 206 -23.26 7.07 11.59
C GLY A 206 -24.59 7.32 10.89
#